data_AF-A3MU35-F1
#
_entry.id   AF-A3MU35-F1
#
_cell.length_a   1.000
_cell.length_b   1.000
_cell.length_c   1.000
_cell.angle_alpha   90.00
_cell.angle_beta   90.00
_cell.angle_gamma   90.00
#
_symmetry.space_group_name_H-M   'P 1'
#
loop_
_entity.id
_entity.type
_entity.pdbx_description
1 polymer ?
#
loop_
_entity_poly.entity_id
_entity_poly.type
_entity_poly.pdbx_seq_one_letter_code
_entity_poly.pdbx_strand_id
1 'polypeptide(L)' 'MVKDPVCGMEVDPATAKWKTLYKGKPYYFCSPMCKEAFEKNPEYYLTHGPQGMPHHH' A
#
# COMPACT_ATOMS: atom_id res chain seq x y z
N MET A 1 -2.59 -4.23 13.59
CA MET A 1 -2.88 -3.96 12.16
C MET A 1 -1.70 -3.22 11.55
N VAL A 2 -1.53 -3.30 10.23
CA VAL A 2 -0.48 -2.59 9.46
C VAL A 2 -1.13 -1.53 8.57
N LYS A 3 -0.42 -0.45 8.26
CA LYS A 3 -0.96 0.64 7.47
C LYS A 3 -0.66 0.42 5.99
N ASP A 4 -1.68 0.53 5.13
CA ASP A 4 -1.50 0.57 3.69
C ASP A 4 -0.68 1.84 3.34
N PRO A 5 0.52 1.70 2.73
CA PRO A 5 1.40 2.83 2.43
C PRO A 5 0.84 3.77 1.35
N VAL A 6 -0.18 3.36 0.59
CA VAL A 6 -0.80 4.15 -0.47
C VAL A 6 -1.95 4.99 0.06
N CYS A 7 -2.94 4.36 0.68
CA CYS A 7 -4.16 5.04 1.12
C CYS A 7 -4.19 5.36 2.62
N GLY A 8 -3.32 4.72 3.41
CA GLY A 8 -3.26 4.92 4.85
C GLY A 8 -4.29 4.13 5.65
N MET A 9 -5.07 3.27 5.00
CA MET A 9 -6.04 2.41 5.68
C MET A 9 -5.36 1.33 6.52
N GLU A 10 -5.95 0.96 7.64
CA GLU A 10 -5.49 -0.17 8.44
C GLU A 10 -5.88 -1.49 7.77
N VAL A 11 -4.90 -2.37 7.64
CA VAL A 11 -5.03 -3.69 7.03
C VAL A 11 -4.57 -4.71 8.06
N ASP A 12 -5.31 -5.80 8.19
CA ASP A 12 -4.91 -6.91 9.03
C ASP A 12 -3.97 -7.85 8.24
N PRO A 13 -2.69 -8.00 8.62
CA PRO A 13 -1.72 -8.77 7.84
C PRO A 13 -1.99 -10.29 7.86
N ALA A 14 -2.78 -10.79 8.81
CA ALA A 14 -3.15 -12.20 8.88
C ALA A 14 -4.25 -12.56 7.88
N THR A 15 -5.12 -11.61 7.55
CA THR A 15 -6.24 -11.79 6.61
C THR A 15 -6.07 -11.07 5.27
N ALA A 16 -5.02 -10.25 5.14
CA ALA A 16 -4.72 -9.48 3.95
C ALA A 16 -4.58 -10.35 2.70
N LYS A 17 -5.53 -10.19 1.77
CA LYS A 17 -5.50 -10.81 0.44
C LYS A 17 -4.45 -10.16 -0.46
N TRP A 18 -4.24 -8.85 -0.31
CA TRP A 18 -3.35 -8.06 -1.16
C TRP A 18 -2.06 -7.76 -0.41
N LYS A 19 -0.96 -8.35 -0.88
CA LYS A 19 0.37 -8.14 -0.33
C LYS A 19 1.43 -8.24 -1.42
N THR A 20 2.59 -7.62 -1.18
CA THR A 20 3.78 -7.73 -2.04
C THR A 20 5.03 -7.75 -1.18
N LEU A 21 6.13 -8.28 -1.72
CA LEU A 21 7.43 -8.30 -1.05
C LEU A 21 8.34 -7.26 -1.70
N TYR A 22 8.75 -6.24 -0.96
CA TYR A 22 9.62 -5.19 -1.48
C TYR A 22 10.82 -4.97 -0.55
N LYS A 23 12.04 -5.02 -1.11
CA LYS A 23 13.32 -4.95 -0.34
C LYS A 23 13.35 -5.92 0.86
N GLY A 24 12.82 -7.14 0.69
CA GLY A 24 12.76 -8.17 1.72
C GLY A 24 11.73 -7.93 2.84
N LYS A 25 10.88 -6.90 2.72
CA LYS A 25 9.80 -6.60 3.66
C LYS A 25 8.43 -6.85 3.04
N PRO A 26 7.50 -7.53 3.74
CA PRO A 26 6.14 -7.68 3.27
C PRO A 26 5.36 -6.37 3.47
N TYR A 27 4.66 -5.94 2.42
CA TYR A 27 3.71 -4.82 2.44
C TYR A 27 2.31 -5.33 2.14
N TYR A 28 1.32 -4.72 2.78
CA TYR A 28 -0.07 -5.16 2.76
C TYR A 28 -0.97 -4.00 2.33
N PHE A 29 -2.01 -4.33 1.58
CA PHE A 29 -2.86 -3.35 0.92
C PHE A 29 -4.34 -3.64 1.16
N CYS A 30 -5.15 -2.58 1.25
CA CYS A 30 -6.59 -2.71 1.44
C CYS A 30 -7.30 -3.18 0.17
N SER A 31 -6.70 -2.90 -1.01
CA SER A 31 -7.29 -3.12 -2.32
C SER A 31 -6.23 -3.51 -3.35
N PRO A 32 -6.61 -4.17 -4.45
CA PRO A 32 -5.68 -4.49 -5.53
C PRO A 32 -5.10 -3.22 -6.18
N MET A 33 -5.90 -2.14 -6.25
CA MET A 33 -5.46 -0.85 -6.80
C MET A 33 -4.33 -0.22 -5.99
N CYS A 34 -4.40 -0.28 -4.64
CA CYS A 34 -3.30 0.18 -3.77
C CYS A 34 -2.04 -0.67 -3.97
N LYS A 35 -2.19 -1.99 -4.13
CA LYS A 35 -1.05 -2.86 -4.44
C LYS A 35 -0.40 -2.46 -5.78
N GLU A 36 -1.18 -2.32 -6.84
CA GLU A 36 -0.66 -1.96 -8.17
C GLU A 36 -0.01 -0.56 -8.17
N ALA A 37 -0.61 0.40 -7.48
CA ALA A 37 -0.03 1.73 -7.32
C ALA A 37 1.33 1.66 -6.61
N PHE A 38 1.41 0.90 -5.51
CA PHE A 38 2.66 0.69 -4.79
C PHE A 38 3.71 -0.03 -5.64
N GLU A 39 3.34 -1.06 -6.39
CA GLU A 39 4.27 -1.81 -7.26
C GLU A 39 4.84 -0.94 -8.39
N LYS A 40 4.08 0.05 -8.87
CA LYS A 40 4.56 1.02 -9.87
C LYS A 40 5.62 1.98 -9.31
N ASN A 41 5.44 2.46 -8.07
CA ASN A 41 6.32 3.48 -7.48
C ASN A 41 6.53 3.27 -5.96
N PRO A 42 7.15 2.16 -5.53
CA PRO A 42 7.20 1.80 -4.11
C PRO A 42 8.00 2.81 -3.29
N GLU A 43 9.12 3.31 -3.82
CA GLU A 43 9.97 4.28 -3.12
C GLU A 43 9.25 5.61 -2.86
N TYR A 44 8.37 6.02 -3.77
CA TYR A 44 7.57 7.22 -3.62
C TYR A 44 6.63 7.11 -2.42
N TYR A 45 5.84 6.03 -2.32
CA TYR A 45 4.92 5.80 -1.19
C TYR A 45 5.65 5.56 0.13
N LEU A 46 6.84 4.93 0.10
CA LEU A 46 7.66 4.75 1.30
C LEU A 46 8.27 6.07 1.80
N THR A 47 8.49 7.04 0.91
CA THR A 47 9.10 8.32 1.27
C THR A 47 8.06 9.37 1.63
N HIS A 48 6.98 9.48 0.85
CA HIS A 48 5.96 10.52 0.99
C HIS A 48 4.76 10.08 1.84
N GLY A 49 4.65 8.79 2.13
CA GLY A 49 3.53 8.22 2.87
C GLY A 49 2.22 8.20 2.05
N PRO A 50 1.10 7.90 2.71
CA PRO A 50 -0.19 7.76 2.06
C PRO A 50 -0.70 9.12 1.54
N GLN A 51 -0.98 9.21 0.25
CA GLN A 51 -1.39 10.47 -0.40
C GLN A 51 -2.91 10.69 -0.42
N GLY A 52 -3.67 9.79 0.23
CA GLY A 52 -5.10 9.72 0.04
C GLY A 52 -5.46 9.20 -1.35
N MET A 53 -6.74 8.89 -1.58
CA MET A 53 -7.23 8.45 -2.89
C MET A 53 -6.79 9.47 -3.95
N PRO A 54 -6.34 9.07 -5.16
CA PRO A 54 -6.20 10.03 -6.25
C PRO A 54 -7.60 10.62 -6.51
N HIS A 55 -7.82 11.84 -6.03
CA HIS A 55 -8.95 12.65 -6.50
C HIS A 55 -8.69 12.88 -7.98
N HIS A 56 -9.40 12.12 -8.82
CA HIS A 56 -9.64 12.48 -10.19
C HIS A 56 -10.32 13.86 -10.15
N HIS A 57 -9.57 14.92 -10.50
CA HIS A 57 -10.16 16.19 -10.92
C HIS A 57 -10.38 16.15 -12.42
#